data_AF-A0A9Q1IMT0-F1
#
_entry.id   AF-A0A9Q1IMT0-F1
#
_cell.length_a   1.000
_cell.length_b   1.000
_cell.length_c   1.000
_cell.angle_alpha   90.00
_cell.angle_beta   90.00
_cell.angle_gamma   90.00
#
_symmetry.space_group_name_H-M   'P 1'
#
loop_
_entity.id
_entity.type
_entity.pdbx_description
1 polymer ?
#
loop_
_entity_poly.entity_id
_entity_poly.type
_entity_poly.pdbx_seq_one_letter_code
_entity_poly.pdbx_strand_id
1 'polypeptide(L)'
;MSYSKFKSKDLSKLGNLILKVAESLWLVEVRRGQEGDGDFVECNNMTLINFVLKILGPTHERNLTAIMLLIQMLGSTMAFGIRYHLVRLFYDV
;
A
#
# COMPACT_ATOMS: atom_id res chain seq x y z
N MET A 1 12.00 -4.48 3.99
CA MET A 1 10.56 -4.32 4.27
C MET A 1 10.36 -4.47 5.77
N SER A 2 9.48 -3.68 6.37
CA SER A 2 9.16 -3.77 7.80
C SER A 2 7.90 -4.61 7.98
N TYR A 3 7.97 -5.64 8.83
CA TYR A 3 6.89 -6.60 9.05
C TYR A 3 6.31 -6.44 10.46
N SER A 4 4.99 -6.45 10.55
CA SER A 4 4.25 -6.51 11.82
C SER A 4 3.85 -7.95 12.09
N LYS A 5 4.37 -8.54 13.18
CA LYS A 5 4.03 -9.90 13.62
C LYS A 5 2.86 -9.85 14.59
N PHE A 6 1.82 -10.65 14.36
CA PHE A 6 0.69 -10.76 15.26
C PHE A 6 0.21 -12.21 15.37
N LYS A 7 -0.35 -12.57 16.53
CA LYS A 7 -0.97 -13.88 16.73
C LYS A 7 -2.25 -13.96 15.93
N SER A 8 -2.42 -15.03 15.16
CA SER A 8 -3.60 -15.24 14.31
C SER A 8 -4.91 -15.29 15.13
N LYS A 9 -4.82 -15.65 16.42
CA LYS A 9 -5.95 -15.73 17.36
C LYS A 9 -6.49 -14.37 17.84
N ASP A 10 -5.67 -13.32 17.81
CA ASP A 10 -6.08 -11.97 18.20
C ASP A 10 -6.73 -11.19 17.05
N LEU A 11 -6.72 -11.77 15.84
CA LEU A 11 -7.27 -11.11 14.65
C LEU A 11 -8.78 -11.28 14.56
N SER A 12 -9.50 -10.17 14.66
CA SER A 12 -10.95 -10.13 14.44
C SER A 12 -11.32 -10.59 13.02
N LYS A 13 -12.52 -11.15 12.84
CA LYS A 13 -13.04 -11.64 11.54
C LYS A 13 -12.98 -10.56 10.44
N LEU A 14 -13.20 -9.29 10.82
CA LEU A 14 -13.06 -8.13 9.93
C LEU A 14 -11.61 -7.92 9.47
N GLY A 15 -10.65 -8.02 10.39
CA GLY A 15 -9.22 -7.91 10.06
C GLY A 15 -8.79 -8.99 9.07
N ASN A 16 -9.32 -10.21 9.22
CA ASN A 16 -9.04 -11.32 8.32
C ASN A 16 -9.63 -11.10 6.91
N LEU A 17 -10.83 -10.49 6.81
CA LEU A 17 -11.42 -10.12 5.53
C LEU A 17 -10.60 -9.04 4.82
N ILE A 18 -10.21 -7.98 5.53
CA ILE A 18 -9.38 -6.89 4.99
C ILE A 18 -8.03 -7.45 4.51
N LEU A 19 -7.39 -8.32 5.28
CA LEU A 19 -6.16 -8.98 4.86
C LEU A 19 -6.36 -9.83 3.61
N LYS A 20 -7.42 -10.63 3.51
CA LYS A 20 -7.74 -11.41 2.31
C LYS A 20 -7.94 -10.54 1.07
N VAL A 21 -8.66 -9.43 1.22
CA VAL A 21 -8.91 -8.49 0.12
C VAL A 21 -7.59 -7.81 -0.30
N ALA A 22 -6.77 -7.37 0.66
CA ALA A 22 -5.49 -6.74 0.40
C ALA A 22 -4.43 -7.72 -0.17
N GLU A 23 -4.50 -9.00 0.22
CA GLU A 23 -3.70 -10.10 -0.34
C GLU A 23 -4.12 -10.38 -1.80
N SER A 24 -5.43 -10.46 -2.06
CA SER A 24 -5.99 -10.65 -3.41
C SER A 24 -5.62 -9.51 -4.36
N LEU A 25 -5.65 -8.28 -3.87
CA LEU A 25 -5.22 -7.08 -4.60
C LEU A 25 -3.69 -6.93 -4.69
N TRP A 26 -2.92 -7.92 -4.21
CA TRP A 26 -1.45 -7.89 -4.21
C TRP A 26 -0.85 -6.66 -3.51
N LEU A 27 -1.60 -5.99 -2.63
CA LEU A 27 -1.14 -4.83 -1.86
C LEU A 27 -0.25 -5.25 -0.68
N VAL A 28 -0.60 -6.36 -0.03
CA VAL A 28 0.05 -6.84 1.19
C VAL A 28 0.73 -8.17 0.93
N GLU A 29 1.90 -8.37 1.54
CA GLU A 29 2.53 -9.68 1.63
C GLU A 29 2.23 -10.25 3.02
N VAL A 30 1.47 -11.34 3.04
CA VAL A 30 1.07 -12.04 4.26
C VAL A 30 1.93 -13.30 4.35
N ARG A 31 2.82 -13.35 5.34
CA ARG A 31 3.59 -14.55 5.68
C ARG A 31 2.92 -15.22 6.87
N ARG A 32 2.29 -16.37 6.63
CA ARG A 32 1.74 -17.21 7.69
C ARG A 32 2.82 -18.20 8.09
N GLY A 33 3.31 -18.11 9.33
CA GLY A 33 4.38 -18.96 9.84
C GLY A 33 3.94 -19.70 11.10
N GLN A 34 4.44 -20.91 11.30
CA GLN A 34 4.39 -21.61 12.58
C GLN A 34 5.74 -21.42 13.27
N GLU A 35 5.74 -20.72 14.41
CA GLU A 35 6.92 -20.58 15.25
C GLU A 35 6.52 -20.94 16.69
N GLY A 36 6.74 -22.20 17.07
CA GLY A 36 6.35 -22.74 18.38
C GLY A 36 4.85 -23.01 18.57
N ASP A 37 4.34 -22.77 19.80
CA ASP A 37 2.97 -23.07 20.29
C ASP A 37 1.89 -22.07 19.79
N GLY A 38 1.93 -21.69 18.51
CA GLY A 38 0.91 -20.81 17.96
C GLY A 38 1.10 -20.41 16.50
N ASP A 39 -0.03 -20.24 15.80
CA ASP A 39 -0.05 -19.68 14.45
C ASP A 39 0.21 -18.17 14.51
N PHE A 40 1.29 -17.72 13.88
CA PHE A 40 1.63 -16.30 13.73
C PHE A 40 1.41 -15.85 12.29
N VAL A 41 0.91 -14.62 12.16
CA VAL A 41 0.74 -13.96 10.86
C VAL A 41 1.64 -12.74 10.87
N GLU A 42 2.57 -12.70 9.93
CA GLU A 42 3.38 -11.51 9.65
C GLU A 42 2.79 -10.82 8.43
N CYS A 43 2.48 -9.53 8.57
CA CYS A 43 2.06 -8.70 7.43
C CYS A 43 3.07 -7.59 7.20
N ASN A 44 3.36 -7.30 5.93
CA ASN A 44 4.11 -6.11 5.57
C ASN A 44 3.31 -4.85 5.99
N ASN A 45 3.99 -3.84 6.53
CA ASN A 45 3.31 -2.63 6.99
C ASN A 45 2.64 -1.91 5.80
N MET A 46 1.36 -1.54 5.94
CA MET A 46 0.52 -1.03 4.85
C MET A 46 0.81 0.44 4.55
N THR A 47 1.99 0.73 4.01
CA THR A 47 2.40 2.09 3.62
C THR A 47 2.67 2.15 2.12
N LEU A 48 2.49 3.34 1.52
CA LEU A 48 2.84 3.58 0.11
C LEU A 48 4.30 3.22 -0.16
N ILE A 49 5.18 3.46 0.81
CA ILE A 49 6.61 3.08 0.77
C ILE A 49 6.78 1.57 0.58
N ASN A 50 6.18 0.77 1.45
CA ASN A 50 6.29 -0.69 1.35
C ASN A 50 5.59 -1.23 0.11
N PHE A 51 4.53 -0.57 -0.37
CA PHE A 51 3.88 -0.92 -1.63
C PHE A 51 4.78 -0.65 -2.84
N VAL A 52 5.42 0.51 -2.90
CA VAL A 52 6.42 0.85 -3.94
C VAL A 52 7.60 -0.13 -3.89
N LEU A 53 8.10 -0.47 -2.69
CA LEU A 53 9.13 -1.50 -2.51
C LEU A 53 8.66 -2.90 -2.92
N LYS A 54 7.37 -3.22 -2.77
CA LYS A 54 6.80 -4.50 -3.22
C LYS A 54 6.75 -4.58 -4.74
N ILE A 55 6.40 -3.48 -5.42
CA ILE A 55 6.30 -3.44 -6.89
C ILE A 55 7.69 -3.37 -7.55
N LEU A 56 8.56 -2.48 -7.07
CA LEU A 56 9.87 -2.21 -7.68
C LEU A 56 11.00 -3.06 -7.10
N GLY A 57 10.75 -3.78 -6.00
CA GLY A 57 11.77 -4.50 -5.26
C GLY A 57 12.55 -3.61 -4.28
N PRO A 58 13.60 -4.16 -3.62
CA PRO A 58 14.42 -3.43 -2.68
C PRO A 58 15.18 -2.29 -3.37
N THR A 59 14.71 -1.06 -3.18
CA THR A 59 15.32 0.15 -3.75
C THR A 59 16.05 0.94 -2.69
N HIS A 60 17.10 1.65 -3.09
CA HIS A 60 17.84 2.53 -2.20
C HIS A 60 16.97 3.72 -1.75
N GLU A 61 17.15 4.18 -0.52
CA GLU A 61 16.27 5.18 0.13
C GLU A 61 16.14 6.48 -0.68
N ARG A 62 17.22 6.93 -1.32
CA ARG A 62 17.19 8.09 -2.23
C ARG A 62 16.26 7.88 -3.41
N ASN A 63 16.33 6.72 -4.07
CA ASN A 63 15.48 6.42 -5.22
C ASN A 63 14.03 6.27 -4.80
N LEU A 64 13.78 5.62 -3.66
CA LEU A 64 12.44 5.50 -3.10
C LEU A 64 11.81 6.89 -2.86
N THR A 65 12.59 7.79 -2.26
CA THR A 65 12.14 9.16 -1.99
C THR A 65 11.86 9.92 -3.28
N ALA A 66 12.72 9.78 -4.30
CA ALA A 66 12.51 10.38 -5.62
C ALA A 66 11.21 9.87 -6.29
N ILE A 67 10.92 8.56 -6.19
CA ILE A 67 9.68 7.96 -6.70
C ILE A 67 8.46 8.51 -5.96
N MET A 68 8.52 8.66 -4.63
CA MET A 68 7.43 9.26 -3.86
C MET A 68 7.17 10.71 -4.27
N LEU A 69 8.23 11.51 -4.45
CA LEU A 69 8.13 12.89 -4.92
C LEU A 69 7.50 12.95 -6.32
N LEU A 70 7.87 12.03 -7.23
CA LEU A 70 7.25 11.93 -8.55
C LEU A 70 5.75 11.62 -8.47
N ILE A 71 5.36 10.63 -7.66
CA ILE A 71 3.93 10.30 -7.44
C ILE A 71 3.18 11.53 -6.91
N GLN A 72 3.80 12.29 -6.01
CA GLN A 72 3.19 13.48 -5.42
C GLN A 72 3.07 14.64 -6.42
N MET A 73 4.06 14.81 -7.30
CA MET A 73 4.00 15.76 -8.41
C MET A 73 2.88 15.37 -9.40
N LEU A 74 2.81 14.09 -9.79
CA LEU A 74 1.75 13.59 -10.68
C LEU A 74 0.36 13.76 -10.08
N GLY A 75 0.20 13.45 -8.79
CA GLY A 75 -1.06 13.66 -8.06
C GLY A 75 -1.45 15.14 -8.00
N SER A 76 -0.47 16.03 -7.83
CA SER A 76 -0.70 17.48 -7.87
C SER A 76 -1.11 17.91 -9.28
N THR A 77 -0.41 17.50 -10.33
CA THR A 77 -0.77 17.80 -11.72
C THR A 77 -2.18 17.29 -12.05
N MET A 78 -2.54 16.08 -11.59
CA MET A 78 -3.89 15.54 -11.74
C MET A 78 -4.94 16.37 -10.98
N ALA A 79 -4.67 16.76 -9.74
CA ALA A 79 -5.57 17.60 -8.95
C ALA A 79 -5.75 19.00 -9.57
N PHE A 80 -4.68 19.59 -10.09
CA PHE A 80 -4.73 20.83 -10.86
C PHE A 80 -5.49 20.63 -12.19
N GLY A 81 -5.26 19.54 -12.91
CA GLY A 81 -6.00 19.20 -14.12
C GLY A 81 -7.50 19.04 -13.86
N ILE A 82 -7.87 18.36 -12.79
CA ILE A 82 -9.27 18.27 -12.34
C ILE A 82 -9.80 19.67 -12.01
N ARG A 83 -9.10 20.44 -11.18
CA ARG A 83 -9.60 21.76 -10.75
C ARG A 83 -9.78 22.75 -11.90
N TYR A 84 -8.83 22.80 -12.84
CA TYR A 84 -8.78 23.84 -13.86
C TYR A 84 -9.28 23.38 -15.24
N HIS A 85 -9.25 22.08 -15.54
CA HIS A 85 -9.65 21.53 -16.84
C HIS A 85 -11.05 20.91 -16.83
N LEU A 86 -11.52 20.29 -15.73
CA LEU A 86 -12.93 19.84 -15.66
C LEU A 86 -13.91 21.01 -15.72
N VAL A 87 -13.54 22.18 -15.18
CA VAL A 87 -14.34 23.40 -15.36
C VAL A 87 -14.48 23.74 -16.84
N ARG A 88 -13.41 23.64 -17.64
CA ARG A 88 -13.48 23.96 -19.08
C ARG A 88 -14.23 22.91 -19.89
N LEU A 89 -14.14 21.63 -19.52
CA LEU A 89 -14.89 20.56 -20.18
C LEU A 89 -16.40 20.59 -19.85
N PHE A 90 -16.78 21.07 -18.66
CA PHE A 90 -18.19 21.19 -18.26
C PHE A 90 -18.86 22.52 -18.64
N TYR A 91 -18.10 23.61 -18.79
CA TYR A 91 -18.66 24.93 -19.13
C TYR A 91 -18.61 25.28 -20.63
N ASP A 92 -17.94 24.48 -21.47
CA ASP A 92 -17.89 24.67 -22.93
C ASP A 92 -18.88 23.72 -23.62
N VAL A 93 -20.15 23.74 -23.17
CA VAL A 93 -21.31 23.08 -23.79
C VAL A 93 -22.45 24.08 -24.02
#